data_AF-A0A535KQV6-F1
#
_entry.id   AF-A0A535KQV6-F1
#
_cell.length_a   1.000
_cell.length_b   1.000
_cell.length_c   1.000
_cell.angle_alpha   90.00
_cell.angle_beta   90.00
_cell.angle_gamma   90.00
#
_symmetry.space_group_name_H-M   'P 1'
#
loop_
_entity.id
_entity.type
_entity.pdbx_description
1 polymer ?
#
loop_
_entity_poly.entity_id
_entity_poly.type
_entity_poly.pdbx_seq_one_letter_code
_entity_poly.pdbx_strand_id
1 'polypeptide(L)'
;AEAPICYLPLGVLEWHGEHNVIGLDAIKAHAICIRAAQLSGGVVVPPLYWATDYREDLEDGKYLTGGVEKGERYHVPGNMFWLRPTTYLNLLLDIYETMRRRDEMVDAY
;
A
#
# COMPACT_ATOMS: atom_id res chain seq x y z
N ALA A 1 4.19 7.66 -25.83
CA ALA A 1 2.82 7.73 -25.28
C ALA A 1 2.62 9.16 -24.79
N GLU A 2 1.53 9.84 -25.14
CA GLU A 2 1.29 11.24 -24.76
C GLU A 2 1.10 11.46 -23.25
N ALA A 3 0.89 10.38 -22.48
CA ALA A 3 0.94 10.38 -21.02
C ALA A 3 1.45 9.01 -20.54
N PRO A 4 2.70 8.88 -20.07
CA PRO A 4 3.19 7.61 -19.55
C PRO A 4 2.43 7.23 -18.26
N ILE A 5 2.04 5.95 -18.15
CA ILE A 5 1.27 5.47 -17.01
C ILE A 5 2.20 4.80 -16.00
N CYS A 6 2.09 5.18 -14.73
CA CYS A 6 2.80 4.58 -13.62
C CYS A 6 1.82 4.00 -12.60
N TYR A 7 1.92 2.70 -12.30
CA TYR A 7 1.06 2.00 -11.36
C TYR A 7 1.77 1.83 -10.02
N LEU A 8 1.16 2.35 -8.95
CA LEU A 8 1.59 2.14 -7.57
C LEU A 8 0.70 1.06 -6.91
N PRO A 9 1.21 -0.16 -6.66
CA PRO A 9 0.44 -1.17 -5.95
C PRO A 9 0.38 -0.82 -4.46
N LEU A 10 -0.83 -0.76 -3.92
CA LEU A 10 -1.10 -0.52 -2.50
C LEU A 10 -1.72 -1.77 -1.87
N GLY A 11 -1.14 -2.24 -0.78
CA GLY A 11 -1.66 -3.35 0.02
C GLY A 11 -1.23 -3.24 1.48
N VAL A 12 -1.44 -4.32 2.23
CA VAL A 12 -1.16 -4.38 3.67
C VAL A 12 -0.61 -5.75 4.06
N LEU A 13 0.29 -5.81 5.03
CA LEU A 13 0.67 -7.02 5.77
C LEU A 13 -0.42 -7.42 6.77
N GLU A 14 -1.54 -7.85 6.22
CA GLU A 14 -2.70 -8.33 6.96
C GLU A 14 -2.79 -9.86 6.91
N TRP A 15 -3.28 -10.46 7.99
CA TRP A 15 -3.61 -11.88 8.07
C TRP A 15 -4.90 -12.19 7.32
N HIS A 16 -4.88 -13.24 6.50
CA HIS A 16 -5.97 -13.60 5.57
C HIS A 16 -6.51 -15.03 5.80
N GLY A 17 -6.46 -15.54 7.03
CA GLY A 17 -6.79 -16.92 7.33
C GLY A 17 -5.58 -17.86 7.30
N GLU A 18 -5.76 -19.09 7.79
CA GLU A 18 -4.71 -20.12 7.82
C GLU A 18 -4.25 -20.58 6.43
N HIS A 19 -5.12 -20.41 5.41
CA HIS A 19 -4.85 -20.84 4.05
C HIS A 19 -4.14 -19.79 3.19
N ASN A 20 -4.03 -18.55 3.66
CA ASN A 20 -3.44 -17.46 2.91
C ASN A 20 -2.17 -16.93 3.58
N VAL A 21 -1.28 -16.40 2.74
CA VAL A 21 -0.08 -15.71 3.21
C VAL A 21 -0.44 -14.34 3.79
N ILE A 22 0.28 -13.94 4.84
CA ILE A 22 0.27 -12.55 5.31
C ILE A 22 0.77 -11.65 4.17
N GLY A 23 0.08 -10.54 3.91
CA GLY A 23 0.45 -9.64 2.82
C GLY A 23 -0.19 -9.96 1.47
N LEU A 24 -1.19 -10.84 1.43
CA LEU A 24 -1.87 -11.26 0.20
C LEU A 24 -2.37 -10.05 -0.62
N ASP A 25 -2.79 -8.96 0.02
CA ASP A 25 -3.28 -7.77 -0.68
C ASP A 25 -2.22 -7.09 -1.53
N ALA A 26 -1.00 -6.93 -1.02
CA ALA A 26 0.11 -6.38 -1.79
C ALA A 26 0.54 -7.32 -2.93
N ILE A 27 0.52 -8.64 -2.71
CA ILE A 27 0.84 -9.64 -3.75
C ILE A 27 -0.19 -9.57 -4.88
N LYS A 28 -1.49 -9.56 -4.55
CA LYS A 28 -2.59 -9.44 -5.53
C LYS A 28 -2.51 -8.11 -6.27
N ALA A 29 -2.37 -7.00 -5.56
CA ALA A 29 -2.29 -5.67 -6.15
C ALA A 29 -1.10 -5.56 -7.12
N HIS A 30 0.07 -6.07 -6.73
CA HIS A 30 1.26 -6.06 -7.58
C HIS A 30 1.04 -6.85 -8.88
N ALA A 31 0.47 -8.06 -8.80
CA ALA A 31 0.16 -8.87 -9.97
C ALA A 31 -0.84 -8.19 -10.92
N ILE A 32 -1.88 -7.54 -10.37
CA ILE A 32 -2.86 -6.76 -11.15
C ILE A 32 -2.18 -5.58 -11.84
N CYS A 33 -1.35 -4.82 -11.13
CA CYS A 33 -0.60 -3.69 -11.71
C CYS A 33 0.34 -4.14 -12.83
N ILE A 34 1.05 -5.28 -12.66
CA ILE A 34 1.89 -5.87 -13.72
C ILE A 34 1.03 -6.17 -14.95
N ARG A 35 -0.13 -6.80 -14.76
CA ARG A 35 -1.01 -7.14 -15.88
C ARG A 35 -1.55 -5.90 -16.59
N ALA A 36 -1.91 -4.86 -15.83
CA ALA A 36 -2.35 -3.58 -16.39
C ALA A 36 -1.22 -2.90 -17.20
N ALA A 37 -0.01 -2.85 -16.65
CA ALA A 37 1.17 -2.29 -17.32
C ALA A 37 1.51 -3.02 -18.64
N GLN A 38 1.40 -4.34 -18.67
CA GLN A 38 1.58 -5.12 -19.91
C GLN A 38 0.56 -4.76 -21.01
N LEU A 39 -0.66 -4.40 -20.62
CA LEU A 39 -1.73 -4.04 -21.56
C LEU A 39 -1.61 -2.59 -22.04
N SER A 40 -1.16 -1.69 -21.17
CA SER A 40 -1.14 -0.24 -21.43
C SER A 40 0.23 0.30 -21.87
N GLY A 41 1.30 -0.48 -21.72
CA GLY A 41 2.68 0.00 -21.90
C GLY A 41 3.19 0.86 -20.74
N GLY A 42 2.55 0.78 -19.57
CA GLY A 42 2.96 1.49 -18.36
C GLY A 42 4.11 0.83 -17.58
N VAL A 43 4.47 1.40 -16.44
CA VAL A 43 5.46 0.85 -15.50
C VAL A 43 4.84 0.61 -14.13
N VAL A 44 5.39 -0.34 -13.38
CA VAL A 44 4.96 -0.65 -12.01
C VAL A 44 6.09 -0.30 -11.05
N VAL A 45 5.80 0.52 -10.04
CA VAL A 45 6.74 0.83 -8.96
C VAL A 45 6.63 -0.21 -7.83
N PRO A 46 7.59 -0.26 -6.89
CA PRO A 46 7.54 -1.24 -5.81
C PRO A 46 6.22 -1.19 -5.02
N PRO A 47 5.63 -2.35 -4.67
CA PRO A 47 4.40 -2.41 -3.90
C PRO A 47 4.61 -1.94 -2.45
N LEU A 48 3.60 -1.26 -1.90
CA LEU A 48 3.55 -0.95 -0.47
C LEU A 48 2.85 -2.06 0.31
N TYR A 49 3.51 -2.49 1.38
CA TYR A 49 3.03 -3.48 2.35
C TYR A 49 2.60 -2.84 3.68
N TRP A 50 2.92 -1.55 3.85
CA TRP A 50 2.52 -0.71 4.97
C TRP A 50 1.36 0.17 4.54
N ALA A 51 0.44 0.44 5.46
CA ALA A 51 -0.67 1.36 5.24
C ALA A 51 -1.03 2.09 6.53
N THR A 52 -2.14 2.81 6.52
CA THR A 52 -2.72 3.43 7.71
C THR A 52 -4.08 2.78 8.01
N ASP A 53 -4.44 2.75 9.29
CA ASP A 53 -5.76 2.36 9.76
C ASP A 53 -6.06 3.05 11.10
N TYR A 54 -7.22 2.82 11.69
CA TYR A 54 -7.51 3.19 13.07
C TYR A 54 -6.52 2.51 14.02
N ARG A 55 -6.17 3.25 15.07
CA ARG A 55 -5.35 2.78 16.18
C ARG A 55 -6.06 3.10 17.48
N GLU A 56 -6.17 2.09 18.33
CA GLU A 56 -6.60 2.24 19.73
C GLU A 56 -5.43 1.90 20.64
N ASP A 57 -4.98 2.85 21.46
CA ASP A 57 -3.99 2.59 22.50
C ASP A 57 -4.70 2.01 23.73
N LEU A 58 -4.15 0.92 24.28
CA LEU A 58 -4.68 0.22 25.45
C LEU A 58 -3.95 0.67 26.72
N GLU A 59 -4.60 0.51 27.88
CA GLU A 59 -4.04 0.91 29.19
C GLU A 59 -2.72 0.19 29.53
N ASP A 60 -2.48 -1.00 28.97
CA ASP A 60 -1.28 -1.81 29.19
C ASP A 60 -0.10 -1.48 28.25
N GLY A 61 -0.23 -0.41 27.46
CA GLY A 61 0.80 0.05 26.51
C GLY A 61 0.83 -0.69 25.18
N LYS A 62 -0.07 -1.67 24.97
CA LYS A 62 -0.30 -2.26 23.65
C LYS A 62 -1.21 -1.36 22.81
N TYR A 63 -1.39 -1.73 21.54
CA TYR A 63 -2.32 -1.07 20.66
C TYR A 63 -3.03 -2.07 19.76
N LEU A 64 -4.21 -1.69 19.27
CA LEU A 64 -5.00 -2.41 18.28
C LEU A 64 -4.92 -1.69 16.94
N THR A 65 -4.74 -2.44 15.86
CA THR A 65 -4.77 -1.96 14.47
C THR A 65 -5.38 -3.04 13.58
N GLY A 66 -6.12 -2.66 12.53
CA GLY A 66 -6.88 -3.60 11.70
C GLY A 66 -8.32 -3.73 12.18
N GLY A 67 -9.28 -3.67 11.24
CA GLY A 67 -10.65 -4.16 11.45
C GLY A 67 -11.64 -3.17 12.08
N VAL A 68 -11.41 -1.86 12.01
CA VAL A 68 -12.34 -0.90 12.61
C VAL A 68 -13.39 -0.41 11.61
N GLU A 69 -14.30 -1.31 11.23
CA GLU A 69 -15.70 -0.89 11.27
C GLU A 69 -16.04 -0.68 12.76
N LYS A 70 -16.74 0.42 13.06
CA LYS A 70 -17.01 0.85 14.43
C LYS A 70 -17.79 -0.23 15.22
N GLY A 71 -17.08 -1.14 15.90
CA GLY A 71 -17.69 -2.21 16.69
C GLY A 71 -16.94 -3.55 16.70
N GLU A 72 -16.08 -3.83 15.70
CA GLU A 72 -15.35 -5.11 15.61
C GLU A 72 -13.97 -4.98 16.26
N ARG A 73 -13.90 -5.22 17.57
CA ARG A 73 -12.69 -5.07 18.39
C ARG A 73 -11.79 -6.30 18.35
N TYR A 74 -11.27 -6.67 17.18
CA TYR A 74 -10.38 -7.83 17.09
C TYR A 74 -8.99 -7.43 16.61
N HIS A 75 -8.01 -7.57 17.52
CA HIS A 75 -6.62 -7.70 17.10
C HIS A 75 -6.50 -9.02 16.34
N VAL A 76 -6.33 -8.98 15.03
CA VAL A 76 -5.98 -10.19 14.29
C VAL A 76 -4.50 -10.45 14.48
N PRO A 77 -4.10 -11.54 15.18
CA PRO A 77 -2.68 -11.85 15.37
C PRO A 77 -1.98 -12.00 14.01
N GLY A 78 -0.90 -11.24 13.81
CA GLY A 78 -0.13 -11.25 12.55
C GLY A 78 -0.31 -10.02 11.66
N ASN A 79 -1.23 -9.11 11.97
CA ASN A 79 -1.30 -7.82 11.28
C ASN A 79 -0.08 -6.95 11.60
N MET A 80 0.63 -6.50 10.56
CA MET A 80 1.90 -5.79 10.67
C MET A 80 2.03 -4.69 9.62
N PHE A 81 1.09 -3.74 9.57
CA PHE A 81 1.07 -2.74 8.50
C PHE A 81 0.88 -1.29 8.95
N TRP A 82 0.56 -1.02 10.22
CA TRP A 82 0.13 0.32 10.62
C TRP A 82 1.25 1.37 10.62
N LEU A 83 0.99 2.46 9.90
CA LEU A 83 1.69 3.74 9.95
C LEU A 83 0.71 4.81 10.40
N ARG A 84 1.25 5.90 10.98
CA ARG A 84 0.45 7.10 11.26
C ARG A 84 -0.12 7.65 9.94
N PRO A 85 -1.39 8.13 9.91
CA PRO A 85 -1.99 8.67 8.70
C PRO A 85 -1.16 9.77 8.03
N THR A 86 -0.57 10.68 8.82
CA THR A 86 0.29 11.75 8.31
C THR A 86 1.59 11.23 7.72
N THR A 87 2.21 10.22 8.33
CA THR A 87 3.40 9.56 7.80
C THR A 87 3.11 8.85 6.49
N TYR A 88 1.98 8.13 6.40
CA TYR A 88 1.58 7.43 5.19
C TYR A 88 1.23 8.41 4.06
N LEU A 89 0.52 9.49 4.36
CA LEU A 89 0.24 10.56 3.40
C LEU A 89 1.54 11.17 2.83
N ASN A 90 2.47 11.54 3.70
CA ASN A 90 3.74 12.13 3.27
C ASN A 90 4.54 11.15 2.39
N LEU A 91 4.57 9.87 2.74
CA LEU A 91 5.19 8.82 1.92
C LEU A 91 4.55 8.75 0.52
N LEU A 92 3.21 8.75 0.43
CA LEU A 92 2.50 8.73 -0.85
C LEU A 92 2.78 9.98 -1.69
N LEU A 93 2.86 11.16 -1.06
CA LEU A 93 3.19 12.41 -1.73
C LEU A 93 4.63 12.38 -2.28
N ASP A 94 5.60 11.88 -1.51
CA ASP A 94 6.99 11.76 -1.95
C ASP A 94 7.15 10.76 -3.11
N ILE A 95 6.42 9.64 -3.06
CA ILE A 95 6.35 8.67 -4.15
C ILE A 95 5.74 9.32 -5.41
N TYR A 96 4.63 10.03 -5.24
CA TYR A 96 3.96 10.74 -6.34
C TYR A 96 4.89 11.77 -7.00
N GLU A 97 5.58 12.61 -6.21
CA GLU A 97 6.53 13.59 -6.77
C GLU A 97 7.68 12.92 -7.52
N THR A 98 8.16 11.78 -7.02
CA THR A 98 9.20 10.99 -7.69
C THR A 98 8.72 10.40 -9.00
N MET A 99 7.48 9.88 -9.03
CA MET A 99 6.85 9.36 -10.25
C MET A 99 6.64 10.47 -11.28
N ARG A 100 6.20 11.66 -10.84
CA ARG A 100 5.96 12.83 -11.70
C ARG A 100 7.24 13.32 -12.39
N ARG A 101 8.39 13.28 -11.71
CA ARG A 101 9.70 13.66 -12.30
C ARG A 101 10.14 12.78 -13.47
N ARG A 102 9.60 11.56 -13.61
CA ARG A 102 9.96 10.69 -14.74
C ARG A 102 9.55 11.30 -16.08
N ASP A 103 8.44 12.03 -16.12
CA ASP A 103 7.97 12.68 -17.34
C ASP A 103 8.96 13.73 -17.84
N GLU A 104 9.63 14.45 -16.91
CA GLU A 104 10.62 15.48 -17.24
C GLU A 104 11.94 14.91 -17.80
N MET A 105 12.24 13.62 -17.58
CA MET A 105 13.48 12.97 -18.04
C MET A 105 13.36 12.35 -19.44
N VAL A 106 12.16 12.03 -19.90
CA VAL A 106 11.95 11.43 -21.24
C VAL A 106 12.07 12.49 -22.34
N ASP A 107 11.82 13.76 -22.02
CA ASP A 107 11.99 14.90 -22.93
C ASP A 107 13.44 15.44 -22.99
N ALA A 108 14.35 14.88 -22.17
CA ALA A 108 15.73 15.34 -22.06
C ALA A 108 16.74 14.55 -22.92
N TYR A 109 16.28 13.58 -23.72
CA TYR A 109 17.10 12.76 -24.62
C TYR A 109 16.57 12.73 -26.05
#